data_AF-N9Q6W5-F1
#
_entry.id   AF-N9Q6W5-F1
#
_cell.length_a   1.000
_cell.length_b   1.000
_cell.length_c   1.000
_cell.angle_alpha   90.00
_cell.angle_beta   90.00
_cell.angle_gamma   90.00
#
_symmetry.space_group_name_H-M   'P 1'
#
loop_
_entity.id
_entity.type
_entity.pdbx_description
1 polymer ?
#
loop_
_entity_poly.entity_id
_entity_poly.type
_entity_poly.pdbx_seq_one_letter_code
_entity_poly.pdbx_strand_id
1 'polypeptide(L)'
;MRITKDNVVNAVCIFGIVVTICVILTIILKTFYAQAIDIAFVKDIFSIGSTLAAALIAIALFNDWKEQHNKTILAPEAIEIYKNINSDIKLCVDYNYAVKTKRGESFQDDLALEILDEFKKCMDAKSNRIIDLKYFSTLAQNEEITSLTFDYSEVFNKYLDFLESTSSKQPYDMIDQKFIDITYDFMRDAVNFQFKINTALSNYILIK
;
A
#
# COMPACT_ATOMS: atom_id res chain seq x y z
N MET A 1 -15.56 -2.78 4.04
CA MET A 1 -16.62 -2.65 3.02
C MET A 1 -16.30 -1.50 2.06
N ARG A 2 -15.73 -1.78 0.89
CA ARG A 2 -16.27 -1.18 -0.32
C ARG A 2 -16.83 -2.35 -1.11
N ILE A 3 -17.99 -2.83 -0.68
CA ILE A 3 -18.94 -3.33 -1.67
C ILE A 3 -19.02 -2.16 -2.64
N THR A 4 -18.44 -2.28 -3.83
CA THR A 4 -18.67 -1.25 -4.84
C THR A 4 -20.18 -1.20 -4.95
N LYS A 5 -20.77 -0.07 -4.53
CA LYS A 5 -22.23 0.11 -4.52
C LYS A 5 -22.80 -0.44 -5.82
N ASP A 6 -22.07 -0.24 -6.90
CA ASP A 6 -22.26 -0.73 -8.25
C ASP A 6 -22.59 -2.23 -8.37
N ASN A 7 -21.94 -3.16 -7.66
CA ASN A 7 -22.22 -4.60 -7.83
C ASN A 7 -23.54 -5.02 -7.17
N VAL A 8 -23.81 -4.56 -5.96
CA VAL A 8 -25.08 -4.83 -5.26
C VAL A 8 -26.22 -4.04 -5.89
N VAL A 9 -25.97 -2.79 -6.29
CA VAL A 9 -26.92 -1.97 -7.04
C VAL A 9 -27.22 -2.60 -8.40
N ASN A 10 -26.22 -3.11 -9.14
CA ASN A 10 -26.46 -3.81 -10.40
C ASN A 10 -27.25 -5.10 -10.18
N ALA A 11 -26.97 -5.88 -9.13
CA ALA A 11 -27.73 -7.08 -8.82
C ALA A 11 -29.20 -6.77 -8.48
N VAL A 12 -29.44 -5.74 -7.66
CA VAL A 12 -30.79 -5.27 -7.30
C VAL A 12 -31.51 -4.68 -8.53
N CYS A 13 -30.80 -3.94 -9.39
CA CYS A 13 -31.35 -3.40 -10.63
C CYS A 13 -31.71 -4.51 -11.62
N ILE A 14 -30.84 -5.50 -11.82
CA ILE A 14 -31.12 -6.65 -12.70
C ILE A 14 -32.33 -7.43 -12.17
N PHE A 15 -32.37 -7.70 -10.86
CA PHE A 15 -33.53 -8.36 -10.25
C PHE A 15 -34.81 -7.53 -10.42
N GLY A 16 -34.74 -6.21 -10.17
CA GLY A 16 -35.85 -5.29 -10.38
C GLY A 16 -36.34 -5.26 -11.83
N ILE A 17 -35.44 -5.26 -12.81
CA ILE A 17 -35.76 -5.31 -14.24
C ILE A 17 -36.47 -6.62 -14.58
N VAL A 18 -35.93 -7.77 -14.13
CA VAL A 18 -36.53 -9.08 -14.38
C VAL A 18 -37.93 -9.18 -13.78
N VAL A 19 -38.10 -8.77 -12.52
CA VAL A 19 -39.41 -8.75 -11.85
C VAL A 19 -40.39 -7.82 -12.58
N THR A 20 -39.94 -6.63 -12.99
CA THR A 20 -40.79 -5.66 -13.69
C THR A 20 -41.24 -6.17 -15.06
N ILE A 21 -40.32 -6.74 -15.86
CA ILE A 21 -40.64 -7.34 -17.16
C ILE A 21 -41.66 -8.48 -16.99
N CYS A 22 -41.47 -9.34 -15.99
CA CYS A 22 -42.38 -10.42 -15.69
C CYS A 22 -43.77 -9.94 -15.23
N VAL A 23 -43.84 -8.91 -14.39
CA VAL A 23 -45.11 -8.29 -13.97
C VAL A 23 -45.82 -7.67 -15.18
N ILE A 24 -45.11 -6.95 -16.05
CA ILE A 24 -45.67 -6.36 -17.28
C ILE A 24 -46.22 -7.45 -18.21
N LEU A 25 -45.45 -8.51 -18.46
CA LEU A 25 -45.90 -9.66 -19.26
C LEU A 25 -47.17 -10.31 -18.68
N THR A 26 -47.21 -10.46 -17.36
CA THR A 26 -48.36 -11.03 -16.64
C THR A 26 -49.61 -10.15 -16.80
N ILE A 27 -49.46 -8.82 -16.70
CA ILE A 27 -50.54 -7.86 -16.94
C ILE A 27 -51.01 -7.92 -18.40
N ILE A 28 -50.10 -7.96 -19.38
CA ILE A 28 -50.43 -8.06 -20.80
C ILE A 28 -51.22 -9.34 -21.09
N LEU A 29 -50.75 -10.49 -20.61
CA LEU A 29 -51.41 -11.78 -20.80
C LEU A 29 -52.83 -11.80 -20.22
N LYS A 30 -53.02 -11.23 -19.02
CA LYS A 30 -54.34 -11.12 -18.40
C LYS A 30 -55.27 -10.16 -19.14
N THR A 31 -54.75 -9.01 -19.56
CA THR A 31 -55.57 -7.91 -20.10
C THR A 31 -55.96 -8.14 -21.56
N PHE A 32 -55.05 -8.68 -22.37
CA PHE A 32 -55.27 -8.85 -23.81
C PHE A 32 -55.76 -10.26 -24.19
N TYR A 33 -55.40 -11.29 -23.41
CA TYR A 33 -55.72 -12.68 -23.74
C TYR A 33 -56.69 -13.36 -22.76
N ALA A 34 -57.20 -12.62 -21.75
CA ALA A 34 -58.10 -13.12 -20.70
C ALA A 34 -57.60 -14.41 -20.02
N GLN A 35 -56.28 -14.62 -20.04
CA GLN A 35 -55.67 -15.86 -19.59
C GLN A 35 -55.68 -15.91 -18.05
N ALA A 36 -56.15 -17.03 -17.48
CA ALA A 36 -56.06 -17.26 -16.04
C ALA A 36 -54.57 -17.41 -15.67
N ILE A 37 -54.05 -16.47 -14.88
CA ILE A 37 -52.66 -16.51 -14.42
C ILE A 37 -52.54 -17.69 -13.46
N ASP A 38 -51.71 -18.67 -13.82
CA ASP A 38 -51.35 -19.75 -12.92
C ASP A 38 -50.35 -19.25 -11.86
N ILE A 39 -50.64 -19.56 -10.60
CA ILE A 39 -49.73 -19.31 -9.47
C ILE A 39 -48.38 -20.01 -9.70
N ALA A 40 -48.35 -21.12 -10.44
CA ALA A 40 -47.12 -21.81 -10.83
C ALA A 40 -46.17 -20.90 -11.63
N PHE A 41 -46.69 -20.13 -12.60
CA PHE A 41 -45.87 -19.22 -13.42
C PHE A 41 -45.22 -18.11 -12.59
N VAL A 42 -45.98 -17.52 -11.65
CA VAL A 42 -45.46 -16.50 -10.73
C VAL A 42 -44.37 -17.09 -9.82
N LYS A 43 -44.61 -18.30 -9.30
CA LYS A 43 -43.63 -19.02 -8.49
C LYS A 43 -42.33 -19.29 -9.25
N ASP A 44 -42.42 -19.66 -10.52
CA ASP A 44 -41.25 -19.95 -11.36
C ASP A 44 -40.41 -18.70 -11.61
N ILE A 45 -41.04 -17.54 -11.85
CA ILE A 45 -40.34 -16.25 -11.98
C ILE A 45 -39.58 -15.88 -10.71
N PHE A 46 -40.23 -15.98 -9.55
CA PHE A 46 -39.57 -15.70 -8.27
C PHE A 46 -38.46 -16.69 -7.97
N SER A 47 -38.63 -17.97 -8.34
CA SER A 47 -37.61 -19.01 -8.21
C SER A 47 -36.37 -18.68 -9.04
N ILE A 48 -36.55 -18.32 -10.32
CA ILE A 48 -35.45 -17.91 -11.22
C ILE A 48 -34.76 -16.65 -10.68
N GLY A 49 -35.55 -15.64 -10.29
CA GLY A 49 -35.02 -14.40 -9.72
C GLY A 49 -34.22 -14.62 -8.44
N SER A 50 -34.71 -15.47 -7.53
CA SER A 50 -34.01 -15.82 -6.29
C SER A 50 -32.71 -16.58 -6.55
N THR A 51 -32.70 -17.48 -7.53
CA THR A 51 -31.50 -18.25 -7.90
C THR A 51 -30.42 -17.33 -8.48
N LEU A 52 -30.82 -16.38 -9.33
CA LEU A 52 -29.92 -15.39 -9.92
C LEU A 52 -29.37 -14.43 -8.85
N ALA A 53 -30.23 -13.95 -7.95
CA ALA A 53 -29.82 -13.10 -6.84
C ALA A 53 -28.85 -13.83 -5.89
N ALA A 54 -29.12 -15.10 -5.57
CA ALA A 54 -28.24 -15.92 -4.75
C ALA A 54 -26.87 -16.12 -5.40
N ALA A 55 -26.81 -16.39 -6.70
CA ALA A 55 -25.56 -16.52 -7.44
C ALA A 55 -24.73 -15.23 -7.42
N LEU A 56 -25.37 -14.06 -7.61
CA LEU A 56 -24.70 -12.76 -7.57
C LEU A 56 -24.17 -12.42 -6.17
N ILE A 57 -24.96 -12.70 -5.13
CA ILE A 57 -24.53 -12.53 -3.74
C ILE A 57 -23.35 -13.46 -3.43
N ALA A 58 -23.39 -14.71 -3.87
CA ALA A 58 -22.31 -15.67 -3.67
C ALA A 58 -21.01 -15.21 -4.35
N ILE A 59 -21.07 -14.69 -5.58
CA ILE A 59 -19.90 -14.13 -6.27
C ILE A 59 -19.35 -12.92 -5.50
N ALA A 60 -20.22 -12.03 -5.02
CA ALA A 60 -19.80 -10.86 -4.24
C ALA A 60 -19.11 -11.26 -2.92
N LEU A 61 -19.70 -12.20 -2.18
CA LEU A 61 -19.13 -12.74 -0.94
C LEU A 61 -17.81 -13.47 -1.19
N PHE A 62 -17.71 -14.25 -2.27
CA PHE A 62 -16.48 -14.95 -2.62
C PHE A 62 -15.35 -13.99 -2.99
N ASN A 63 -15.66 -12.92 -3.73
CA ASN A 63 -14.67 -11.89 -4.06
C ASN A 63 -14.19 -11.14 -2.82
N ASP A 64 -15.10 -10.76 -1.91
CA ASP A 64 -14.75 -10.10 -0.64
C ASP A 64 -13.93 -11.04 0.26
N TRP A 65 -14.35 -12.30 0.38
CA TRP A 65 -13.60 -13.33 1.10
C TRP A 65 -12.19 -13.50 0.52
N LYS A 66 -12.06 -13.57 -0.81
CA LYS A 66 -10.77 -13.69 -1.48
C LYS A 66 -9.87 -12.49 -1.19
N GLU A 67 -10.40 -11.27 -1.22
CA GLU A 67 -9.63 -10.06 -0.91
C GLU A 67 -9.17 -10.04 0.55
N GLN A 68 -10.07 -10.33 1.50
CA GLN A 68 -9.74 -10.39 2.93
C GLN A 68 -8.76 -11.53 3.25
N HIS A 69 -8.92 -12.68 2.61
CA HIS A 69 -8.03 -13.82 2.77
C HIS A 69 -6.61 -13.49 2.28
N ASN A 70 -6.48 -12.86 1.10
CA ASN A 70 -5.19 -12.41 0.59
C ASN A 70 -4.51 -11.40 1.53
N LYS A 71 -5.27 -10.43 2.05
CA LYS A 71 -4.74 -9.49 3.06
C LYS A 71 -4.27 -10.19 4.33
N THR A 72 -5.02 -11.18 4.79
CA THR A 72 -4.68 -11.97 5.99
C THR A 72 -3.40 -12.79 5.78
N ILE A 73 -3.21 -13.37 4.59
CA ILE A 73 -1.98 -14.10 4.24
C ILE A 73 -0.76 -13.18 4.27
N LEU A 74 -0.90 -11.96 3.73
CA LEU A 74 0.19 -10.99 3.63
C LEU A 74 0.42 -10.18 4.93
N ALA A 75 -0.50 -10.23 5.89
CA ALA A 75 -0.42 -9.45 7.13
C ALA A 75 0.86 -9.70 7.94
N PRO A 76 1.34 -10.95 8.15
CA PRO A 76 2.58 -11.20 8.88
C PRO A 76 3.80 -10.55 8.23
N GLU A 77 3.90 -10.63 6.90
CA GLU A 77 4.97 -10.03 6.11
C GLU A 77 4.90 -8.50 6.19
N ALA A 78 3.71 -7.92 6.09
CA ALA A 78 3.50 -6.48 6.26
C ALA A 78 3.93 -5.99 7.66
N ILE A 79 3.63 -6.75 8.72
CA ILE A 79 4.05 -6.45 10.09
C ILE A 79 5.58 -6.49 10.23
N GLU A 80 6.22 -7.49 9.63
CA GLU A 80 7.67 -7.63 9.67
C GLU A 80 8.37 -6.46 8.96
N ILE A 81 7.92 -6.13 7.75
CA ILE A 81 8.43 -4.97 7.00
C ILE A 81 8.21 -3.68 7.79
N TYR A 82 7.02 -3.48 8.36
CA TYR A 82 6.70 -2.34 9.20
C TYR A 82 7.69 -2.20 10.37
N LYS A 83 7.97 -3.28 11.10
CA LYS A 83 8.93 -3.29 12.21
C LYS A 83 10.35 -2.94 11.74
N ASN A 84 10.78 -3.56 10.64
CA ASN A 84 12.12 -3.39 10.12
C ASN A 84 12.36 -1.94 9.65
N ILE A 85 11.43 -1.35 8.91
CA ILE A 85 11.54 0.06 8.46
C ILE A 85 11.64 1.02 9.65
N ASN A 86 10.87 0.79 10.71
CA ASN A 86 10.98 1.60 11.93
C ASN A 86 12.35 1.44 12.61
N SER A 87 12.94 0.24 12.56
CA SER A 87 14.30 0.00 13.06
C SER A 87 15.36 0.72 12.22
N ASP A 88 15.19 0.76 10.90
CA ASP A 88 16.15 1.41 10.01
C ASP A 88 16.21 2.92 10.21
N ILE A 89 15.07 3.52 10.54
CA ILE A 89 15.00 4.95 10.88
C ILE A 89 15.78 5.25 12.15
N LYS A 90 15.81 4.33 13.11
CA LYS A 90 16.66 4.48 14.29
C LYS A 90 18.14 4.55 13.90
N LEU A 91 18.60 3.71 12.98
CA LEU A 91 19.98 3.76 12.46
C LEU A 91 20.27 5.13 11.83
N CYS A 92 19.33 5.67 11.06
CA CYS A 92 19.48 6.97 10.44
C CYS A 92 19.54 8.10 11.49
N VAL A 93 18.73 8.01 12.56
CA VAL A 93 18.77 8.95 13.69
C VAL A 93 20.11 8.88 14.43
N ASP A 94 20.62 7.69 14.68
CA ASP A 94 21.91 7.48 15.35
C ASP A 94 23.06 8.06 14.50
N TYR A 95 23.01 7.88 13.17
CA TYR A 95 23.92 8.53 12.23
C TYR A 95 23.83 10.07 12.29
N ASN A 96 22.63 10.64 12.25
CA ASN A 96 22.44 12.09 12.35
C ASN A 96 23.00 12.65 13.67
N TYR A 97 22.82 11.92 14.76
CA TYR A 97 23.39 12.27 16.06
C TYR A 97 24.91 12.26 16.01
N ALA A 98 25.53 11.22 15.44
CA ALA A 98 26.98 11.13 15.27
C ALA A 98 27.52 12.36 14.50
N VAL A 99 26.95 12.67 13.34
CA VAL A 99 27.32 13.86 12.54
C VAL A 99 27.22 15.14 13.36
N LYS A 100 26.11 15.31 14.10
CA LYS A 100 25.88 16.52 14.90
C LYS A 100 26.88 16.67 16.05
N THR A 101 27.28 15.57 16.69
CA THR A 101 28.25 15.61 17.80
C THR A 101 29.64 16.04 17.36
N LYS A 102 29.99 15.78 16.09
CA LYS A 102 31.28 16.12 15.48
C LYS A 102 31.30 17.53 14.86
N ARG A 103 30.27 18.36 15.14
CA ARG A 103 30.18 19.72 14.60
C ARG A 103 31.43 20.54 14.93
N GLY A 104 32.00 21.17 13.92
CA GLY A 104 33.21 22.00 14.06
C GLY A 104 34.51 21.19 14.10
N GLU A 105 34.46 19.86 14.02
CA GLU A 105 35.64 19.04 13.76
C GLU A 105 36.03 19.15 12.28
N SER A 106 37.34 19.07 12.01
CA SER A 106 37.84 19.03 10.64
C SER A 106 37.44 17.71 9.99
N PHE A 107 36.93 17.77 8.76
CA PHE A 107 36.51 16.59 8.01
C PHE A 107 37.72 15.89 7.40
N GLN A 108 38.59 15.36 8.26
CA GLN A 108 39.77 14.60 7.88
C GLN A 108 39.39 13.19 7.46
N ASP A 109 40.26 12.51 6.71
CA ASP A 109 40.00 11.18 6.14
C ASP A 109 39.50 10.16 7.17
N ASP A 110 40.08 10.13 8.38
CA ASP A 110 39.65 9.19 9.44
C ASP A 110 38.22 9.47 9.93
N LEU A 111 37.86 10.74 10.12
CA LEU A 111 36.50 11.14 10.52
C LEU A 111 35.49 10.93 9.38
N ALA A 112 35.91 11.16 8.14
CA ALA A 112 35.11 10.89 6.96
C ALA A 112 34.81 9.39 6.85
N LEU A 113 35.79 8.52 7.11
CA LEU A 113 35.60 7.07 7.17
C LEU A 113 34.65 6.66 8.30
N GLU A 114 34.76 7.25 9.50
CA GLU A 114 33.83 7.01 10.62
C GLU A 114 32.38 7.34 10.23
N ILE A 115 32.16 8.52 9.65
CA ILE A 115 30.83 8.98 9.20
C ILE A 115 30.28 8.09 8.08
N LEU A 116 31.12 7.72 7.12
CA LEU A 116 30.73 6.82 6.04
C LEU A 116 30.39 5.41 6.53
N ASP A 117 31.12 4.89 7.52
CA ASP A 117 30.84 3.57 8.11
C ASP A 117 29.51 3.56 8.89
N GLU A 118 29.21 4.63 9.63
CA GLU A 118 27.91 4.80 10.28
C GLU A 118 26.77 4.92 9.26
N PHE A 119 26.96 5.69 8.18
CA PHE A 119 25.97 5.78 7.11
C PHE A 119 25.78 4.44 6.37
N LYS A 120 26.86 3.66 6.21
CA LYS A 120 26.82 2.36 5.55
C LYS A 120 25.87 1.40 6.24
N LYS A 121 25.76 1.43 7.57
CA LYS A 121 24.75 0.65 8.31
C LYS A 121 23.32 0.96 7.83
N CYS A 122 23.03 2.23 7.54
CA CYS A 122 21.75 2.66 6.99
C CYS A 122 21.56 2.15 5.55
N MET A 123 22.62 2.18 4.74
CA MET A 123 22.60 1.70 3.35
C MET A 123 22.42 0.17 3.24
N ASP A 124 23.08 -0.60 4.10
CA ASP A 124 22.96 -2.05 4.14
C ASP A 124 21.52 -2.46 4.53
N ALA A 125 20.96 -1.77 5.54
CA ALA A 125 19.57 -1.93 5.92
C ALA A 125 18.61 -1.59 4.75
N LYS A 126 18.83 -0.45 4.08
CA LYS A 126 18.06 0.00 2.92
C LYS A 126 18.04 -1.02 1.78
N SER A 127 19.18 -1.65 1.47
CA SER A 127 19.26 -2.67 0.42
C SER A 127 18.32 -3.85 0.68
N ASN A 128 18.35 -4.36 1.91
CA ASN A 128 17.47 -5.44 2.34
C ASN A 128 15.99 -5.01 2.31
N ARG A 129 15.67 -3.78 2.77
CA ARG A 129 14.29 -3.27 2.72
C ARG A 129 13.73 -3.14 1.32
N ILE A 130 14.54 -2.71 0.35
CA ILE A 130 14.09 -2.60 -1.04
C ILE A 130 13.66 -3.96 -1.58
N ILE A 131 14.41 -5.01 -1.26
CA ILE A 131 14.09 -6.37 -1.70
C ILE A 131 12.76 -6.80 -1.11
N ASP A 132 12.59 -6.63 0.21
CA ASP A 132 11.36 -7.03 0.92
C ASP A 132 10.15 -6.25 0.43
N LEU A 133 10.29 -4.94 0.21
CA LEU A 133 9.22 -4.09 -0.32
C LEU A 133 8.84 -4.44 -1.75
N LYS A 134 9.80 -4.74 -2.63
CA LYS A 134 9.52 -5.19 -4.01
C LYS A 134 8.82 -6.54 -4.04
N TYR A 135 9.28 -7.47 -3.20
CA TYR A 135 8.66 -8.78 -3.08
C TYR A 135 7.21 -8.63 -2.60
N PHE A 136 7.00 -7.89 -1.51
CA PHE A 136 5.69 -7.61 -0.95
C PHE A 136 4.77 -6.90 -1.94
N SER A 137 5.26 -5.85 -2.63
CA SER A 137 4.43 -5.09 -3.57
C SER A 137 3.98 -5.94 -4.76
N THR A 138 4.82 -6.88 -5.19
CA THR A 138 4.50 -7.83 -6.26
C THR A 138 3.40 -8.80 -5.82
N LEU A 139 3.53 -9.39 -4.62
CA LEU A 139 2.50 -10.29 -4.07
C LEU A 139 1.18 -9.56 -3.80
N ALA A 140 1.27 -8.35 -3.24
CA ALA A 140 0.12 -7.53 -2.89
C ALA A 140 -0.54 -6.85 -4.10
N GLN A 141 0.09 -6.92 -5.28
CA GLN A 141 -0.29 -6.18 -6.50
C GLN A 141 -0.54 -4.70 -6.22
N ASN A 142 0.36 -4.09 -5.43
CA ASN A 142 0.19 -2.74 -4.91
C ASN A 142 1.16 -1.76 -5.60
N GLU A 143 0.63 -0.95 -6.52
CA GLU A 143 1.38 0.05 -7.26
C GLU A 143 1.88 1.20 -6.37
N GLU A 144 1.14 1.56 -5.32
CA GLU A 144 1.53 2.61 -4.37
C GLU A 144 2.82 2.21 -3.64
N ILE A 145 2.88 0.99 -3.10
CA ILE A 145 4.08 0.47 -2.42
C ILE A 145 5.25 0.37 -3.41
N THR A 146 4.98 -0.01 -4.66
CA THR A 146 6.00 -0.06 -5.71
C THR A 146 6.59 1.32 -5.94
N SER A 147 5.76 2.36 -6.12
CA SER A 147 6.19 3.76 -6.28
C SER A 147 7.01 4.22 -5.07
N LEU A 148 6.52 3.98 -3.85
CA LEU A 148 7.21 4.36 -2.62
C LEU A 148 8.59 3.68 -2.50
N THR A 149 8.74 2.47 -3.00
CA THR A 149 10.03 1.76 -2.99
C THR A 149 11.08 2.47 -3.86
N PHE A 150 10.66 3.07 -4.98
CA PHE A 150 11.54 3.90 -5.80
C PHE A 150 11.94 5.19 -5.07
N ASP A 151 10.96 5.90 -4.48
CA ASP A 151 11.20 7.12 -3.69
C ASP A 151 12.22 6.86 -2.58
N TYR A 152 12.08 5.73 -1.87
CA TYR A 152 13.03 5.34 -0.81
C TYR A 152 14.45 5.17 -1.34
N SER A 153 14.60 4.51 -2.49
CA SER A 153 15.92 4.34 -3.08
C SER A 153 16.53 5.68 -3.51
N GLU A 154 15.72 6.58 -4.04
CA GLU A 154 16.17 7.90 -4.50
C GLU A 154 16.70 8.76 -3.35
N VAL A 155 15.98 8.82 -2.23
CA VAL A 155 16.37 9.59 -1.03
C VAL A 155 17.77 9.18 -0.55
N PHE A 156 18.01 7.87 -0.42
CA PHE A 156 19.29 7.33 0.06
C PHE A 156 20.41 7.51 -0.96
N ASN A 157 20.15 7.27 -2.25
CA ASN A 157 21.16 7.42 -3.29
C ASN A 157 21.58 8.89 -3.44
N LYS A 158 20.64 9.83 -3.40
CA LYS A 158 20.93 11.26 -3.46
C LYS A 158 21.84 11.71 -2.32
N TYR A 159 21.63 11.17 -1.12
CA TYR A 159 22.47 11.51 0.03
C TYR A 159 23.83 10.79 -0.03
N LEU A 160 23.89 9.56 -0.52
CA LEU A 160 25.16 8.88 -0.80
C LEU A 160 26.01 9.68 -1.79
N ASP A 161 25.43 10.12 -2.91
CA ASP A 161 26.12 10.95 -3.90
C ASP A 161 26.67 12.24 -3.28
N PHE A 162 25.92 12.85 -2.36
CA PHE A 162 26.39 14.00 -1.58
C PHE A 162 27.61 13.65 -0.72
N LEU A 163 27.59 12.53 0.01
CA LEU A 163 28.72 12.10 0.84
C LEU A 163 29.96 11.76 0.00
N GLU A 164 29.79 11.03 -1.11
CA GLU A 164 30.88 10.68 -2.03
C GLU A 164 31.48 11.92 -2.71
N SER A 165 30.64 12.90 -3.08
CA SER A 165 31.12 14.17 -3.62
C SER A 165 31.90 14.99 -2.58
N THR A 166 31.59 14.80 -1.30
CA THR A 166 32.25 15.45 -0.18
C THR A 166 33.59 14.80 0.15
N SER A 167 33.69 13.47 0.13
CA SER A 167 34.94 12.75 0.37
C SER A 167 35.94 12.88 -0.78
N SER A 168 35.48 12.92 -2.04
CA SER A 168 36.35 12.95 -3.23
C SER A 168 36.91 14.33 -3.60
N LYS A 169 36.31 15.42 -3.10
CA LYS A 169 36.63 16.79 -3.55
C LYS A 169 37.16 17.74 -2.48
N GLN A 170 37.31 17.29 -1.22
CA GLN A 170 37.57 18.17 -0.06
C GLN A 170 36.81 19.51 -0.09
N PRO A 171 35.47 19.58 -0.33
CA PRO A 171 34.77 20.85 -0.33
C PRO A 171 34.41 21.33 1.09
N TYR A 172 34.57 20.48 2.11
CA TYR A 172 34.36 20.80 3.51
C TYR A 172 35.66 20.59 4.29
N ASP A 173 36.27 21.70 4.73
CA ASP A 173 37.39 21.64 5.68
C ASP A 173 36.93 21.14 7.06
N MET A 174 35.63 21.26 7.35
CA MET A 174 34.98 20.98 8.64
C MET A 174 33.53 20.52 8.49
N ILE A 175 33.01 19.81 9.51
CA ILE A 175 31.58 19.55 9.67
C ILE A 175 30.89 20.85 10.10
N ASP A 176 30.49 21.62 9.10
CA ASP A 176 29.85 22.91 9.26
C ASP A 176 28.31 22.79 9.37
N GLN A 177 27.65 23.94 9.52
CA GLN A 177 26.20 23.97 9.61
C GLN A 177 25.52 23.47 8.33
N LYS A 178 26.11 23.71 7.15
CA LYS A 178 25.54 23.31 5.87
C LYS A 178 25.54 21.79 5.72
N PHE A 179 26.62 21.11 6.11
CA PHE A 179 26.67 19.65 6.16
C PHE A 179 25.59 19.08 7.09
N ILE A 180 25.42 19.68 8.27
CA ILE A 180 24.40 19.28 9.24
C ILE A 180 22.99 19.49 8.67
N ASP A 181 22.72 20.62 8.03
CA ASP A 181 21.41 20.94 7.45
C ASP A 181 21.04 19.94 6.35
N ILE A 182 21.98 19.58 5.47
CA ILE A 182 21.77 18.56 4.42
C ILE A 182 21.51 17.19 5.04
N THR A 183 22.23 16.83 6.10
CA THR A 183 22.03 15.58 6.85
C THR A 183 20.65 15.55 7.52
N TYR A 184 20.18 16.69 8.03
CA TYR A 184 18.84 16.82 8.60
C TYR A 184 17.74 16.75 7.52
N ASP A 185 17.95 17.33 6.35
CA ASP A 185 17.04 17.22 5.21
C ASP A 185 16.88 15.76 4.76
N PHE A 186 17.98 15.01 4.65
CA PHE A 186 17.96 13.56 4.40
C PHE A 186 17.12 12.83 5.45
N MET A 187 17.33 13.11 6.74
CA MET A 187 16.57 12.49 7.82
C MET A 187 15.08 12.77 7.73
N ARG A 188 14.70 14.03 7.44
CA ARG A 188 13.31 14.42 7.26
C ARG A 188 12.68 13.65 6.10
N ASP A 189 13.39 13.49 4.99
CA ASP A 189 12.89 12.78 3.82
C ASP A 189 12.76 11.27 4.09
N ALA A 190 13.71 10.66 4.81
CA ALA A 190 13.63 9.27 5.24
C ALA A 190 12.42 9.01 6.17
N VAL A 191 12.18 9.90 7.14
CA VAL A 191 11.02 9.82 8.05
C VAL A 191 9.70 10.03 7.30
N ASN A 192 9.67 10.95 6.32
CA ASN A 192 8.50 11.15 5.48
C ASN A 192 8.17 9.89 4.66
N PHE A 193 9.19 9.23 4.10
CA PHE A 193 9.00 7.94 3.44
C PHE A 193 8.45 6.89 4.42
N GLN A 194 9.06 6.73 5.60
CA GLN A 194 8.59 5.81 6.64
C GLN A 194 7.11 6.01 6.96
N PHE A 195 6.66 7.26 7.10
CA PHE A 195 5.26 7.54 7.37
C PHE A 195 4.34 7.05 6.24
N LYS A 196 4.70 7.35 4.98
CA LYS A 196 3.92 6.93 3.80
C LYS A 196 3.85 5.41 3.70
N ILE A 197 4.98 4.73 3.82
CA ILE A 197 5.02 3.27 3.68
C ILE A 197 4.30 2.57 4.83
N ASN A 198 4.45 3.05 6.07
CA ASN A 198 3.71 2.53 7.22
C ASN A 198 2.20 2.70 7.05
N THR A 199 1.77 3.80 6.45
CA THR A 199 0.36 4.03 6.13
C THR A 199 -0.13 3.01 5.10
N ALA A 200 0.62 2.80 4.01
CA ALA A 200 0.27 1.82 2.98
C ALA A 200 0.22 0.38 3.54
N LEU A 201 1.21 -0.01 4.35
CA LEU A 201 1.29 -1.33 5.00
C LEU A 201 0.15 -1.52 6.02
N SER A 202 -0.28 -0.46 6.71
CA SER A 202 -1.35 -0.56 7.72
C SER A 202 -2.67 -1.11 7.17
N ASN A 203 -2.93 -0.95 5.86
CA ASN A 203 -4.10 -1.51 5.17
C ASN A 203 -4.11 -3.05 5.16
N TYR A 204 -2.95 -3.68 5.35
CA TYR A 204 -2.78 -5.13 5.43
C TYR A 204 -2.69 -5.62 6.88
N ILE A 205 -2.26 -4.75 7.81
CA ILE A 205 -2.11 -5.07 9.24
C ILE A 205 -3.44 -4.92 9.99
N LEU A 206 -4.15 -3.82 9.76
CA LEU A 206 -5.43 -3.53 10.39
C LEU A 206 -6.54 -4.11 9.51
N ILE A 207 -6.89 -5.37 9.77
CA ILE A 207 -8.08 -5.97 9.18
C ILE A 207 -9.29 -5.22 9.76
N LYS A 208 -9.90 -4.32 8.96
CA LYS A 208 -11.15 -3.63 9.29
C LYS A 208 -12.35 -4.35 8.70
#